data_AF-A0A957KTZ7-F1
#
_entry.id   AF-A0A957KTZ7-F1
#
_cell.length_a   1.000
_cell.length_b   1.000
_cell.length_c   1.000
_cell.angle_alpha   90.00
_cell.angle_beta   90.00
_cell.angle_gamma   90.00
#
_symmetry.space_group_name_H-M   'P 1'
#
loop_
_entity.id
_entity.type
_entity.pdbx_description
1 polymer ?
#
loop_
_entity_poly.entity_id
_entity_poly.type
_entity_poly.pdbx_seq_one_letter_code
_entity_poly.pdbx_strand_id
1 'polypeptide(L)'
;EGEILAVTSKIVALCEGRAVPLDAASKAELVMQEADLYLPATVSRYAVYLTIKNSALMPWAGIDESNSDGHHVLWPGSPQQAANEMRAYLCRRFALKHAGVLITDSRPLPLRWGVTGFSVAHSGFAALHDYRGAPDLFGRPLRMTQANIADALAAAAVLVMGEGSEQTPLALISDLPFVVFQDRDPSAEELAELAVSLEDDLYAPLLSGVAWARGGAGM
;
A
#
# COMPACT_ATOMS: atom_id res chain seq x y z
N GLU A 1 -20.58 -7.08 -8.43
CA GLU A 1 -20.78 -7.92 -7.21
C GLU A 1 -19.67 -8.95 -7.20
N GLY A 2 -18.97 -9.13 -6.07
CA GLY A 2 -17.80 -10.01 -6.02
C GLY A 2 -16.62 -9.48 -6.85
N GLU A 3 -16.48 -8.17 -6.95
CA GLU A 3 -15.42 -7.48 -7.69
C GLU A 3 -14.68 -6.51 -6.78
N ILE A 4 -13.45 -6.17 -7.14
CA ILE A 4 -12.61 -5.22 -6.42
C ILE A 4 -12.31 -4.01 -7.30
N LEU A 5 -12.66 -2.81 -6.82
CA LEU A 5 -12.20 -1.57 -7.42
C LEU A 5 -10.83 -1.20 -6.82
N ALA A 6 -9.78 -1.30 -7.64
CA ALA A 6 -8.47 -0.78 -7.31
C ALA A 6 -8.38 0.71 -7.64
N VAL A 7 -7.77 1.49 -6.76
CA VAL A 7 -7.68 2.96 -6.83
C VAL A 7 -6.25 3.37 -6.47
N THR A 8 -5.56 4.13 -7.33
CA THR A 8 -4.22 4.63 -6.97
C THR A 8 -4.28 5.60 -5.78
N SER A 9 -3.29 5.49 -4.88
CA SER A 9 -3.09 6.35 -3.71
C SER A 9 -3.02 7.83 -4.12
N LYS A 10 -2.49 8.14 -5.31
CA LYS A 10 -2.32 9.50 -5.81
C LYS A 10 -3.65 10.26 -5.89
N ILE A 11 -4.70 9.66 -6.48
CA ILE A 11 -5.99 10.34 -6.58
C ILE A 11 -6.71 10.43 -5.24
N VAL A 12 -6.46 9.48 -4.33
CA VAL A 12 -6.96 9.55 -2.95
C VAL A 12 -6.32 10.73 -2.22
N ALA A 13 -4.99 10.85 -2.28
CA ALA A 13 -4.24 11.97 -1.71
C ALA A 13 -4.70 13.32 -2.27
N LEU A 14 -4.88 13.44 -3.59
CA LEU A 14 -5.37 14.68 -4.21
C LEU A 14 -6.79 15.04 -3.75
N CYS A 15 -7.69 14.07 -3.62
CA CYS A 15 -9.03 14.29 -3.07
C CYS A 15 -9.01 14.72 -1.59
N GLU A 16 -7.99 14.30 -0.83
CA GLU A 16 -7.73 14.73 0.54
C GLU A 16 -7.00 16.09 0.62
N GLY A 17 -6.66 16.71 -0.51
CA GLY A 17 -5.91 17.98 -0.55
C GLY A 17 -4.43 17.83 -0.14
N ARG A 18 -3.87 16.62 -0.26
CA ARG A 18 -2.50 16.27 0.14
C ARG A 18 -1.48 16.64 -0.95
N ALA A 19 -1.49 17.89 -1.37
CA ALA A 19 -0.56 18.45 -2.35
C ALA A 19 0.09 19.73 -1.82
N VAL A 20 1.42 19.81 -1.95
CA VAL A 20 2.22 20.95 -1.48
C VAL A 20 3.00 21.53 -2.68
N PRO A 21 2.93 22.85 -2.97
CA PRO A 21 3.73 23.44 -4.04
C PRO A 21 5.23 23.17 -3.90
N LEU A 22 5.94 22.91 -4.99
CA LEU A 22 7.38 22.58 -4.98
C LEU A 22 8.27 23.69 -4.37
N ASP A 23 7.82 24.95 -4.42
CA ASP A 23 8.53 26.11 -3.88
C ASP A 23 8.19 26.39 -2.41
N ALA A 24 7.16 25.75 -1.85
CA ALA A 24 6.71 25.96 -0.49
C ALA A 24 7.52 25.16 0.56
N ALA A 25 8.03 23.98 0.19
CA ALA A 25 8.85 23.13 1.05
C ALA A 25 9.73 22.20 0.21
N SER A 26 10.91 21.85 0.71
CA SER A 26 11.73 20.83 0.05
C SER A 26 11.18 19.42 0.29
N LYS A 27 11.36 18.52 -0.68
CA LYS A 27 11.01 17.11 -0.52
C LYS A 27 11.63 16.47 0.72
N ALA A 28 12.86 16.86 1.06
CA ALA A 28 13.56 16.34 2.23
C ALA A 28 12.86 16.71 3.54
N GLU A 29 12.43 17.97 3.68
CA GLU A 29 11.66 18.42 4.86
C GLU A 29 10.33 17.67 4.96
N LEU A 30 9.64 17.49 3.84
CA LEU A 30 8.39 16.73 3.79
C LEU A 30 8.61 15.26 4.19
N VAL A 31 9.67 14.60 3.72
CA VAL A 31 10.01 13.23 4.18
C VAL A 31 10.22 13.17 5.69
N MET A 32 10.97 14.12 6.24
CA MET A 32 11.22 14.15 7.68
C MET A 32 9.94 14.38 8.48
N GLN A 33 8.95 15.08 7.92
CA GLN A 33 7.63 15.27 8.54
C GLN A 33 6.73 14.04 8.39
N GLU A 34 6.79 13.36 7.25
CA GLU A 34 5.79 12.39 6.82
C GLU A 34 6.16 10.93 7.04
N ALA A 35 7.44 10.61 7.27
CA ALA A 35 7.89 9.26 7.55
C ALA A 35 7.72 8.90 9.03
N ASP A 36 7.56 7.61 9.33
CA ASP A 36 7.71 7.10 10.70
C ASP A 36 9.21 7.00 11.03
N LEU A 37 9.96 6.39 10.12
CA LEU A 37 11.40 6.24 10.18
C LEU A 37 12.03 6.54 8.82
N TYR A 38 13.23 7.10 8.80
CA TYR A 38 13.98 7.32 7.57
C TYR A 38 15.48 7.14 7.73
N LEU A 39 16.13 6.78 6.63
CA LEU A 39 17.57 6.93 6.41
C LEU A 39 17.78 8.09 5.42
N PRO A 40 18.75 8.98 5.69
CA PRO A 40 18.97 10.15 4.87
C PRO A 40 19.47 9.78 3.47
N ALA A 41 19.16 10.60 2.46
CA ALA A 41 19.62 10.40 1.09
C ALA A 41 21.13 10.20 0.95
N THR A 42 21.94 10.72 1.88
CA THR A 42 23.41 10.62 1.86
C THR A 42 23.94 9.19 1.98
N VAL A 43 23.16 8.24 2.52
CA VAL A 43 23.57 6.83 2.56
C VAL A 43 23.24 6.06 1.27
N SER A 44 22.46 6.67 0.37
CA SER A 44 22.07 6.08 -0.90
C SER A 44 22.93 6.62 -2.03
N ARG A 45 23.48 5.72 -2.87
CA ARG A 45 24.19 6.10 -4.09
C ARG A 45 23.33 6.93 -5.06
N TYR A 46 22.01 6.81 -4.97
CA TYR A 46 21.05 7.51 -5.83
C TYR A 46 20.45 8.75 -5.16
N ALA A 47 20.96 9.17 -3.99
CA ALA A 47 20.44 10.30 -3.22
C ALA A 47 18.94 10.18 -2.88
N VAL A 48 18.49 8.96 -2.57
CA VAL A 48 17.11 8.64 -2.21
C VAL A 48 17.00 8.36 -0.71
N TYR A 49 15.99 8.94 -0.06
CA TYR A 49 15.62 8.57 1.31
C TYR A 49 14.96 7.20 1.30
N LEU A 50 15.48 6.26 2.09
CA LEU A 50 14.76 5.03 2.42
C LEU A 50 13.90 5.32 3.65
N THR A 51 12.63 4.97 3.60
CA THR A 51 11.66 5.32 4.64
C THR A 51 10.79 4.13 5.02
N ILE A 52 10.27 4.16 6.24
CA ILE A 52 9.15 3.32 6.68
C ILE A 52 8.00 4.29 6.95
N LYS A 53 6.84 4.01 6.36
CA LYS A 53 5.58 4.73 6.60
C LYS A 53 4.42 3.73 6.63
N ASN A 54 3.63 3.71 7.69
CA ASN A 54 2.55 2.76 7.94
C ASN A 54 2.98 1.31 7.62
N SER A 55 4.10 0.86 8.21
CA SER A 55 4.68 -0.47 8.01
C SER A 55 5.17 -0.80 6.58
N ALA A 56 5.14 0.16 5.66
CA ALA A 56 5.64 -0.03 4.30
C ALA A 56 7.03 0.58 4.13
N LEU A 57 8.00 -0.27 3.79
CA LEU A 57 9.35 0.12 3.39
C LEU A 57 9.33 0.63 1.95
N MET A 58 9.62 1.92 1.76
CA MET A 58 9.50 2.61 0.47
C MET A 58 10.43 3.83 0.38
N PRO A 59 10.71 4.36 -0.83
CA PRO A 59 11.43 5.61 -0.97
C PRO A 59 10.55 6.82 -0.62
N TRP A 60 11.18 7.90 -0.14
CA TRP A 60 10.57 9.23 -0.01
C TRP A 60 9.23 9.31 0.76
N ALA A 61 8.92 8.38 1.67
CA ALA A 61 7.67 8.32 2.42
C ALA A 61 6.40 8.34 1.53
N GLY A 62 6.52 7.83 0.30
CA GLY A 62 5.44 7.85 -0.70
C GLY A 62 5.21 9.20 -1.37
N ILE A 63 6.10 10.19 -1.14
CA ILE A 63 5.98 11.53 -1.74
C ILE A 63 6.41 11.49 -3.21
N ASP A 64 5.50 11.91 -4.08
CA ASP A 64 5.66 11.90 -5.52
C ASP A 64 5.65 13.32 -6.12
N GLU A 65 6.37 13.52 -7.21
CA GLU A 65 6.45 14.76 -8.01
C GLU A 65 6.02 14.55 -9.46
N SER A 66 5.80 13.30 -9.86
CA SER A 66 5.30 12.95 -11.17
C SER A 66 3.80 13.23 -11.25
N ASN A 67 3.33 13.63 -12.42
CA ASN A 67 1.90 13.84 -12.70
C ASN A 67 1.19 14.78 -11.70
N SER A 68 1.87 15.80 -11.19
CA SER A 68 1.39 16.65 -10.09
C SER A 68 1.42 18.16 -10.37
N ASP A 69 1.76 18.56 -11.59
CA ASP A 69 1.75 19.97 -12.05
C ASP A 69 2.37 20.96 -11.04
N GLY A 70 3.65 20.75 -10.70
CA GLY A 70 4.38 21.66 -9.79
C GLY A 70 4.08 21.46 -8.31
N HIS A 71 3.61 20.28 -7.91
CA HIS A 71 3.37 19.93 -6.50
C HIS A 71 4.12 18.66 -6.06
N HIS A 72 4.49 18.59 -4.79
CA HIS A 72 4.71 17.36 -4.07
C HIS A 72 3.35 16.78 -3.66
N VAL A 73 2.98 15.61 -4.18
CA VAL A 73 1.83 14.85 -3.72
C VAL A 73 2.28 13.97 -2.57
N LEU A 74 1.71 14.20 -1.40
CA LEU A 74 2.01 13.41 -0.20
C LEU A 74 1.18 12.12 -0.20
N TRP A 75 1.60 11.15 0.59
CA TRP A 75 0.79 9.94 0.78
C TRP A 75 -0.56 10.27 1.46
N PRO A 76 -1.64 9.50 1.18
CA PRO A 76 -2.94 9.71 1.81
C PRO A 76 -2.84 9.76 3.33
N GLY A 77 -3.57 10.68 3.96
CA GLY A 77 -3.60 10.87 5.40
C GLY A 77 -4.40 9.78 6.13
N SER A 78 -5.50 9.32 5.54
CA SER A 78 -6.36 8.28 6.14
C SER A 78 -6.82 7.24 5.10
N PRO A 79 -5.88 6.51 4.45
CA PRO A 79 -6.20 5.61 3.34
C PRO A 79 -7.21 4.51 3.73
N GLN A 80 -7.13 3.98 4.95
CA GLN A 80 -8.09 2.96 5.40
C GLN A 80 -9.52 3.50 5.53
N GLN A 81 -9.67 4.75 6.00
CA GLN A 81 -10.97 5.41 6.05
C GLN A 81 -11.50 5.63 4.63
N ALA A 82 -10.68 6.14 3.72
CA ALA A 82 -11.05 6.35 2.33
C ALA A 82 -11.51 5.05 1.65
N ALA A 83 -10.80 3.94 1.88
CA ALA A 83 -11.18 2.62 1.34
C ALA A 83 -12.56 2.16 1.85
N ASN A 84 -12.82 2.31 3.15
CA ASN A 84 -14.11 1.97 3.77
C ASN A 84 -15.25 2.85 3.25
N GLU A 85 -15.02 4.16 3.13
CA GLU A 85 -16.02 5.11 2.61
C GLU A 85 -16.36 4.84 1.13
N MET A 86 -15.35 4.57 0.30
CA MET A 86 -15.52 4.17 -1.09
C MET A 86 -16.33 2.88 -1.20
N ARG A 87 -16.00 1.85 -0.40
CA ARG A 87 -16.75 0.59 -0.37
C ARG A 87 -18.20 0.82 0.02
N ALA A 88 -18.43 1.56 1.10
CA ALA A 88 -19.77 1.86 1.59
C ALA A 88 -20.59 2.65 0.54
N TYR A 89 -19.96 3.57 -0.19
CA TYR A 89 -20.57 4.25 -1.33
C TYR A 89 -20.96 3.25 -2.44
N LEU A 90 -20.05 2.38 -2.87
CA LEU A 90 -20.32 1.40 -3.92
C LEU A 90 -21.46 0.45 -3.55
N CYS A 91 -21.45 -0.10 -2.32
CA CYS A 91 -22.50 -0.99 -1.84
C CYS A 91 -23.87 -0.28 -1.83
N ARG A 92 -23.95 0.96 -1.34
CA ARG A 92 -25.20 1.74 -1.36
C ARG A 92 -25.65 2.09 -2.78
N ARG A 93 -24.74 2.57 -3.62
CA ARG A 93 -25.05 3.11 -4.95
C ARG A 93 -25.51 2.02 -5.92
N PHE A 94 -24.97 0.82 -5.78
CA PHE A 94 -25.21 -0.30 -6.69
C PHE A 94 -25.96 -1.48 -6.03
N ALA A 95 -26.42 -1.30 -4.78
CA ALA A 95 -27.09 -2.34 -3.99
C ALA A 95 -26.30 -3.66 -3.90
N LEU A 96 -24.97 -3.55 -3.78
CA LEU A 96 -24.06 -4.70 -3.71
C LEU A 96 -23.96 -5.19 -2.27
N LYS A 97 -23.91 -6.51 -2.09
CA LYS A 97 -23.57 -7.10 -0.80
C LYS A 97 -22.06 -7.24 -0.66
N HIS A 98 -21.39 -7.72 -1.71
CA HIS A 98 -19.95 -7.87 -1.74
C HIS A 98 -19.36 -6.98 -2.82
N ALA A 99 -18.60 -5.98 -2.36
CA ALA A 99 -17.72 -5.16 -3.16
C ALA A 99 -16.43 -4.98 -2.38
N GLY A 100 -15.30 -5.11 -3.07
CA GLY A 100 -14.00 -4.79 -2.51
C GLY A 100 -13.50 -3.44 -3.02
N VAL A 101 -12.71 -2.78 -2.20
CA VAL A 101 -11.91 -1.62 -2.57
C VAL A 101 -10.48 -1.88 -2.17
N LEU A 102 -9.55 -1.54 -3.05
CA LEU A 102 -8.11 -1.68 -2.84
C LEU A 102 -7.43 -0.37 -3.22
N ILE A 103 -6.77 0.29 -2.27
CA ILE A 103 -5.93 1.45 -2.58
C ILE A 103 -4.52 0.92 -2.85
N THR A 104 -3.96 1.30 -3.99
CA THR A 104 -2.67 0.81 -4.46
C THR A 104 -1.65 1.94 -4.54
N ASP A 105 -0.39 1.59 -4.39
CA ASP A 105 0.73 2.46 -4.73
C ASP A 105 1.86 1.61 -5.29
N SER A 106 2.94 2.22 -5.78
CA SER A 106 4.08 1.49 -6.34
C SER A 106 5.34 1.68 -5.51
N ARG A 107 6.17 0.65 -5.45
CA ARG A 107 7.47 0.70 -4.76
C ARG A 107 8.50 -0.20 -5.41
N PRO A 108 9.80 0.12 -5.27
CA PRO A 108 10.85 -0.82 -5.60
C PRO A 108 10.88 -1.98 -4.58
N LEU A 109 11.36 -3.13 -5.03
CA LEU A 109 11.64 -4.28 -4.16
C LEU A 109 13.16 -4.44 -3.98
N PRO A 110 13.63 -4.91 -2.80
CA PRO A 110 15.04 -5.22 -2.61
C PRO A 110 15.57 -6.14 -3.71
N LEU A 111 16.71 -5.75 -4.29
CA LEU A 111 17.45 -6.53 -5.30
C LEU A 111 16.71 -6.74 -6.64
N ARG A 112 15.70 -5.93 -6.95
CA ARG A 112 14.95 -6.01 -8.23
C ARG A 112 14.89 -4.63 -8.88
N TRP A 113 15.08 -4.60 -10.20
CA TRP A 113 14.92 -3.38 -11.00
C TRP A 113 13.44 -3.13 -11.31
N GLY A 114 13.05 -1.86 -11.33
CA GLY A 114 11.67 -1.42 -11.54
C GLY A 114 10.88 -1.28 -10.24
N VAL A 115 9.63 -0.82 -10.38
CA VAL A 115 8.64 -0.74 -9.31
C VAL A 115 7.52 -1.73 -9.57
N THR A 116 6.80 -2.11 -8.51
CA THR A 116 5.59 -2.94 -8.59
C THR A 116 4.53 -2.37 -7.66
N GLY A 117 3.26 -2.63 -7.99
CA GLY A 117 2.15 -2.30 -7.12
C GLY A 117 2.18 -3.05 -5.79
N PHE A 118 1.75 -2.38 -4.73
CA PHE A 118 1.47 -2.93 -3.41
C PHE A 118 0.21 -2.30 -2.83
N SER A 119 -0.40 -2.97 -1.84
CA SER A 119 -1.60 -2.53 -1.17
C SER A 119 -1.28 -1.47 -0.10
N VAL A 120 -1.97 -0.33 -0.16
CA VAL A 120 -1.93 0.71 0.87
C VAL A 120 -3.06 0.50 1.88
N ALA A 121 -4.25 0.16 1.41
CA ALA A 121 -5.42 -0.11 2.24
C ALA A 121 -6.42 -0.97 1.46
N HIS A 122 -7.27 -1.71 2.18
CA HIS A 122 -8.28 -2.56 1.56
C HIS A 122 -9.59 -2.53 2.34
N SER A 123 -10.69 -2.87 1.68
CA SER A 123 -11.99 -3.04 2.34
C SER A 123 -12.85 -4.05 1.61
N GLY A 124 -13.67 -4.81 2.35
CA GLY A 124 -14.66 -5.73 1.77
C GLY A 124 -14.16 -7.10 1.32
N PHE A 125 -12.92 -7.45 1.64
CA PHE A 125 -12.36 -8.78 1.39
C PHE A 125 -11.18 -9.07 2.34
N ALA A 126 -10.89 -10.35 2.56
CA ALA A 126 -9.72 -10.78 3.33
C ALA A 126 -8.42 -10.53 2.54
N ALA A 127 -7.53 -9.71 3.08
CA ALA A 127 -6.25 -9.38 2.44
C ALA A 127 -5.24 -10.54 2.45
N LEU A 128 -5.33 -11.42 3.45
CA LEU A 128 -4.54 -12.64 3.54
C LEU A 128 -5.41 -13.86 3.29
N HIS A 129 -4.84 -14.85 2.59
CA HIS A 129 -5.39 -16.19 2.52
C HIS A 129 -4.50 -17.15 3.31
N ASP A 130 -5.04 -17.72 4.39
CA ASP A 130 -4.30 -18.63 5.24
C ASP A 130 -4.38 -20.08 4.74
N TYR A 131 -3.25 -20.60 4.26
CA TYR A 131 -3.13 -21.98 3.83
C TYR A 131 -2.60 -22.89 4.94
N ARG A 132 -2.26 -22.37 6.13
CA ARG A 132 -1.69 -23.19 7.22
C ARG A 132 -2.68 -24.27 7.66
N GLY A 133 -2.18 -25.50 7.78
CA GLY A 133 -2.98 -26.68 8.05
C GLY A 133 -3.64 -27.29 6.80
N ALA A 134 -3.80 -26.54 5.70
CA ALA A 134 -4.32 -27.09 4.46
C ALA A 134 -3.32 -28.08 3.84
N PRO A 135 -3.79 -29.17 3.21
CA PRO A 135 -2.92 -30.15 2.55
C PRO A 135 -2.30 -29.56 1.27
N ASP A 136 -1.02 -29.84 1.06
CA ASP A 136 -0.37 -29.67 -0.24
C ASP A 136 -0.83 -30.75 -1.24
N LEU A 137 -0.29 -30.71 -2.47
CA LEU A 137 -0.59 -31.69 -3.52
C LEU A 137 -0.32 -33.16 -3.14
N PHE A 138 0.45 -33.41 -2.09
CA PHE A 138 0.80 -34.74 -1.59
C PHE A 138 0.20 -35.01 -0.19
N GLY A 139 -0.76 -34.21 0.25
CA GLY A 139 -1.46 -34.38 1.53
C GLY A 139 -0.68 -33.91 2.76
N ARG A 140 0.46 -33.23 2.59
CA ARG A 140 1.24 -32.71 3.73
C ARG A 140 0.69 -31.35 4.15
N PRO A 141 0.46 -31.10 5.45
CA PRO A 141 -0.05 -29.82 5.90
C PRO A 141 0.98 -28.71 5.69
N LEU A 142 0.55 -27.61 5.07
CA LEU A 142 1.32 -26.38 4.96
C LEU A 142 1.49 -25.76 6.35
N ARG A 143 2.71 -25.29 6.68
CA ARG A 143 3.03 -24.84 8.05
C ARG A 143 3.05 -23.32 8.22
N MET A 144 3.54 -22.60 7.22
CA MET A 144 3.79 -21.15 7.30
C MET A 144 3.11 -20.36 6.17
N THR A 145 2.42 -21.04 5.27
CA THR A 145 1.97 -20.44 4.02
C THR A 145 0.73 -19.57 4.25
N GLN A 146 0.90 -18.26 4.13
CA GLN A 146 -0.19 -17.31 3.93
C GLN A 146 0.10 -16.55 2.63
N ALA A 147 -0.91 -16.38 1.78
CA ALA A 147 -0.78 -15.58 0.58
C ALA A 147 -1.28 -14.16 0.86
N ASN A 148 -0.48 -13.15 0.52
CA ASN A 148 -0.91 -11.75 0.55
C ASN A 148 -1.68 -11.44 -0.74
N ILE A 149 -3.00 -11.64 -0.67
CA ILE A 149 -3.94 -11.45 -1.78
C ILE A 149 -4.02 -9.96 -2.15
N ALA A 150 -4.01 -9.06 -1.17
CA ALA A 150 -4.08 -7.62 -1.42
C ALA A 150 -2.89 -7.12 -2.25
N ASP A 151 -1.66 -7.50 -1.89
CA ASP A 151 -0.47 -7.12 -2.68
C ASP A 151 -0.43 -7.78 -4.06
N ALA A 152 -0.87 -9.04 -4.17
CA ALA A 152 -0.94 -9.72 -5.48
C ALA A 152 -1.92 -9.02 -6.44
N LEU A 153 -3.08 -8.61 -5.93
CA LEU A 153 -4.07 -7.83 -6.67
C LEU A 153 -3.56 -6.43 -6.99
N ALA A 154 -2.86 -5.78 -6.05
CA ALA A 154 -2.28 -4.46 -6.27
C ALA A 154 -1.23 -4.49 -7.38
N ALA A 155 -0.36 -5.49 -7.40
CA ALA A 155 0.63 -5.67 -8.47
C ALA A 155 -0.04 -5.83 -9.85
N ALA A 156 -1.11 -6.63 -9.95
CA ALA A 156 -1.87 -6.80 -11.18
C ALA A 156 -2.61 -5.51 -11.60
N ALA A 157 -3.21 -4.80 -10.65
CA ALA A 157 -3.91 -3.55 -10.91
C ALA A 157 -2.96 -2.45 -11.41
N VAL A 158 -1.83 -2.26 -10.73
CA VAL A 158 -0.85 -1.24 -11.10
C VAL A 158 -0.25 -1.52 -12.48
N LEU A 159 -0.03 -2.80 -12.83
CA LEU A 159 0.40 -3.19 -14.18
C LEU A 159 -0.54 -2.67 -15.27
N VAL A 160 -1.86 -2.73 -15.07
CA VAL A 160 -2.85 -2.27 -16.06
C VAL A 160 -3.16 -0.79 -15.97
N MET A 161 -2.99 -0.17 -14.79
CA MET A 161 -3.11 1.27 -14.58
C MET A 161 -1.98 2.05 -15.26
N GLY A 162 -0.78 1.46 -15.30
CA GLY A 162 0.44 2.11 -15.77
C GLY A 162 1.07 3.00 -14.70
N GLU A 163 2.33 3.37 -14.94
CA GLU A 163 3.16 4.19 -14.01
C GLU A 163 3.47 5.57 -14.61
N GLY A 164 2.95 5.88 -15.80
CA GLY A 164 3.27 7.06 -16.58
C GLY A 164 2.06 7.97 -16.77
N SER A 165 1.73 8.23 -18.04
CA SER A 165 0.68 9.17 -18.45
C SER A 165 -0.56 8.47 -19.02
N GLU A 166 -0.74 7.18 -18.71
CA GLU A 166 -1.86 6.35 -19.18
C GLU A 166 -3.21 6.85 -18.65
N GLN A 167 -3.22 7.72 -17.64
CA GLN A 167 -4.43 8.35 -17.07
C GLN A 167 -5.49 7.33 -16.65
N THR A 168 -5.04 6.17 -16.14
CA THR A 168 -5.91 5.07 -15.70
C THR A 168 -5.74 4.87 -14.18
N PRO A 169 -6.28 5.76 -13.33
CA PRO A 169 -6.09 5.70 -11.88
C PRO A 169 -6.97 4.64 -11.18
N LEU A 170 -7.83 3.96 -11.94
CA LEU A 170 -8.81 2.99 -11.47
C LEU A 170 -8.71 1.71 -12.29
N ALA A 171 -8.80 0.55 -11.64
CA ALA A 171 -8.95 -0.73 -12.32
C ALA A 171 -10.03 -1.57 -11.61
N LEU A 172 -10.85 -2.28 -12.38
CA LEU A 172 -11.81 -3.24 -11.85
C LEU A 172 -11.23 -4.65 -11.99
N ILE A 173 -11.19 -5.39 -10.89
CA ILE A 173 -10.72 -6.78 -10.88
C ILE A 173 -11.92 -7.70 -10.65
N SER A 174 -12.20 -8.55 -11.63
CA SER A 174 -13.28 -9.55 -11.62
C SER A 174 -12.71 -10.97 -11.62
N ASP A 175 -13.61 -11.96 -11.57
CA ASP A 175 -13.26 -13.38 -11.68
C ASP A 175 -12.24 -13.83 -10.62
N LEU A 176 -12.62 -13.57 -9.35
CA LEU A 176 -11.78 -13.75 -8.16
C LEU A 176 -12.22 -14.95 -7.30
N PRO A 177 -12.19 -16.21 -7.79
CA PRO A 177 -12.69 -17.37 -7.05
C PRO A 177 -11.88 -17.70 -5.78
N PHE A 178 -10.67 -17.13 -5.65
CA PHE A 178 -9.77 -17.32 -4.52
C PHE A 178 -9.88 -16.21 -3.46
N VAL A 179 -10.66 -15.14 -3.73
CA VAL A 179 -10.87 -14.04 -2.79
C VAL A 179 -12.07 -14.36 -1.90
N VAL A 180 -11.87 -14.22 -0.59
CA VAL A 180 -12.96 -14.30 0.39
C VAL A 180 -13.50 -12.89 0.61
N PHE A 181 -14.64 -12.59 0.00
CA PHE A 181 -15.34 -11.33 0.21
C PHE A 181 -16.01 -11.26 1.58
N GLN A 182 -16.09 -10.03 2.10
CA GLN A 182 -16.71 -9.72 3.38
C GLN A 182 -17.77 -8.63 3.19
N ASP A 183 -18.90 -8.74 3.89
CA ASP A 183 -19.94 -7.71 3.91
C ASP A 183 -19.67 -6.59 4.92
N ARG A 184 -18.48 -6.60 5.54
CA ARG A 184 -17.96 -5.58 6.46
C ARG A 184 -16.62 -5.01 6.02
N ASP A 185 -16.22 -3.95 6.71
CA ASP A 185 -14.86 -3.39 6.65
C ASP A 185 -13.89 -4.29 7.45
N PRO A 186 -12.57 -4.22 7.21
CA PRO A 186 -11.60 -5.03 7.95
C PRO A 186 -11.60 -4.68 9.43
N SER A 187 -11.42 -5.68 10.29
CA SER A 187 -11.26 -5.50 11.72
C SER A 187 -9.88 -4.94 12.05
N ALA A 188 -9.70 -4.40 13.26
CA ALA A 188 -8.39 -3.96 13.73
C ALA A 188 -7.37 -5.11 13.77
N GLU A 189 -7.82 -6.34 14.03
CA GLU A 189 -6.98 -7.53 14.05
C GLU A 189 -6.51 -7.89 12.63
N GLU A 190 -7.41 -7.89 11.65
CA GLU A 190 -7.07 -8.14 10.24
C GLU A 190 -6.08 -7.10 9.70
N LEU A 191 -6.24 -5.83 10.10
CA LEU A 191 -5.29 -4.77 9.73
C LEU A 191 -3.93 -4.95 10.42
N ALA A 192 -3.93 -5.35 11.69
CA ALA A 192 -2.69 -5.60 12.43
C ALA A 192 -1.90 -6.79 11.86
N GLU A 193 -2.57 -7.82 11.34
CA GLU A 193 -1.94 -8.98 10.70
C GLU A 193 -1.16 -8.65 9.42
N LEU A 194 -1.43 -7.51 8.78
CA LEU A 194 -0.70 -7.05 7.59
C LEU A 194 0.62 -6.37 7.92
N ALA A 195 0.83 -5.99 9.19
CA ALA A 195 2.04 -5.35 9.65
C ALA A 195 2.90 -6.35 10.42
N VAL A 196 4.20 -6.33 10.15
CA VAL A 196 5.20 -7.06 10.94
C VAL A 196 6.11 -6.03 11.59
N SER A 197 6.43 -6.24 12.88
CA SER A 197 7.35 -5.36 13.60
C SER A 197 8.76 -5.44 12.99
N LEU A 198 9.56 -4.40 13.13
CA LEU A 198 10.95 -4.42 12.64
C LEU A 198 11.79 -5.57 13.21
N GLU A 199 11.48 -6.00 14.43
CA GLU A 199 12.22 -7.06 15.14
C GLU A 199 11.79 -8.45 14.70
N ASP A 200 10.50 -8.63 14.36
CA ASP A 200 9.93 -9.92 13.94
C ASP A 200 9.99 -10.14 12.42
N ASP A 201 10.28 -9.09 11.64
CA ASP A 201 10.36 -9.18 10.18
C ASP A 201 11.51 -10.09 9.72
N LEU A 202 11.32 -10.79 8.60
CA LEU A 202 12.37 -11.59 7.97
C LEU A 202 13.65 -10.79 7.69
N TYR A 203 13.50 -9.49 7.41
CA TYR A 203 14.59 -8.56 7.16
C TYR A 203 15.12 -7.89 8.45
N ALA A 204 14.69 -8.30 9.64
CA ALA A 204 15.17 -7.75 10.91
C ALA A 204 16.71 -7.65 11.03
N PRO A 205 17.52 -8.65 10.58
CA PRO A 205 18.98 -8.52 10.63
C PRO A 205 19.54 -7.34 9.81
N LEU A 206 18.81 -6.87 8.79
CA LEU A 206 19.15 -5.70 7.99
C LEU A 206 18.52 -4.43 8.57
N LEU A 207 17.23 -4.49 8.92
CA LEU A 207 16.46 -3.34 9.38
C LEU A 207 16.89 -2.87 10.77
N SER A 208 17.28 -3.77 11.65
CA SER A 208 17.77 -3.46 13.00
C SER A 208 19.27 -3.12 13.02
N GLY A 209 19.98 -3.36 11.91
CA GLY A 209 21.41 -3.08 11.77
C GLY A 209 21.75 -1.63 11.40
N VAL A 210 20.73 -0.78 11.16
CA VAL A 210 20.90 0.61 10.73
C VAL A 210 20.30 1.58 11.75
N ALA A 211 20.91 2.76 11.85
CA ALA A 211 20.43 3.83 12.73
C ALA A 211 19.33 4.65 12.03
N TRP A 212 18.08 4.23 12.18
CA TRP A 212 16.93 4.98 11.70
C TRP A 212 16.78 6.32 12.42
N ALA A 213 16.56 7.39 11.66
CA ALA A 213 16.05 8.65 12.20
C ALA A 213 14.51 8.57 12.31
N ARG A 214 13.94 9.20 13.34
CA ARG A 214 12.48 9.31 13.49
C ARG A 214 11.96 10.49 12.67
N GLY A 215 10.89 10.26 11.91
CA GLY A 215 10.15 11.33 11.27
C GLY A 215 8.97 11.82 12.11
N GLY A 216 8.23 12.80 11.59
CA GLY A 216 7.14 13.49 12.28
C GLY A 216 5.84 12.70 12.39
N ALA A 217 5.62 11.71 11.52
CA ALA A 217 4.42 10.87 11.55
C ALA A 217 4.47 9.82 12.66
N GLY A 218 5.67 9.44 13.11
CA GLY A 218 5.89 8.49 14.19
C GLY A 218 5.91 9.09 15.60
N MET A 219 5.38 10.32 15.78
CA MET A 219 5.20 11.01 17.07
C MET A 219 3.75 11.00 17.55
#